data_AF-A0AAV6ZDP0-F1
#
_entry.id   AF-A0AAV6ZDP0-F1
#
_cell.length_a   1.000
_cell.length_b   1.000
_cell.length_c   1.000
_cell.angle_alpha   90.00
_cell.angle_beta   90.00
_cell.angle_gamma   90.00
#
_symmetry.space_group_name_H-M   'P 1'
#
loop_
_entity.id
_entity.type
_entity.pdbx_description
1 polymer ?
#
loop_
_entity_poly.entity_id
_entity_poly.type
_entity_poly.pdbx_seq_one_letter_code
_entity_poly.pdbx_strand_id
1 'polypeptide(L)'
;MNLYESFAQATQLGDLHTCLMMDMKACQEDDVRLLCYLTPSIYSEFPDETLRSGELLNMIVAVIDSAQLQELVCHVMMGNLVMFRKDSVLNILIQSLDWETFEQYCTWQLFLAHNVPLETIIPILQHLKYKEHPEALSCLLLQLRREK
;
A
#
# COMPACT_ATOMS: atom_id res chain seq x y z
N MET A 1 10.77 6.08 -16.61
CA MET A 1 11.15 7.34 -15.95
C MET A 1 12.66 7.43 -15.68
N ASN A 2 13.55 7.08 -16.62
CA ASN A 2 15.01 7.11 -16.41
C ASN A 2 15.58 8.51 -16.10
N LEU A 3 14.85 9.55 -16.52
CA LEU A 3 15.19 10.94 -16.19
C LEU A 3 15.02 11.24 -14.70
N TYR A 4 14.01 10.64 -14.05
CA TYR A 4 13.79 10.84 -12.61
C TYR A 4 14.87 10.14 -11.79
N GLU A 5 15.32 8.93 -12.20
CA GLU A 5 16.47 8.27 -11.55
C GLU A 5 17.75 9.10 -11.69
N SER A 6 17.99 9.65 -12.89
CA SER A 6 19.14 10.53 -13.14
C SER A 6 19.06 11.83 -12.31
N PHE A 7 17.85 12.37 -12.14
CA PHE A 7 17.59 13.52 -11.28
C PHE A 7 17.84 13.20 -9.82
N ALA A 8 17.30 12.09 -9.30
CA ALA A 8 17.48 11.67 -7.91
C ALA A 8 18.97 11.45 -7.58
N GLN A 9 19.73 10.83 -8.48
CA GLN A 9 21.19 10.67 -8.34
C GLN A 9 21.97 12.00 -8.37
N ALA A 10 21.42 13.04 -9.02
CA ALA A 10 22.01 14.37 -9.05
C ALA A 10 21.63 15.25 -7.84
N THR A 11 20.66 14.82 -7.03
CA THR A 11 20.33 15.51 -5.78
C THR A 11 21.37 15.22 -4.70
N GLN A 12 21.42 16.06 -3.66
CA GLN A 12 22.32 15.87 -2.51
C GLN A 12 22.01 14.59 -1.70
N LEU A 13 20.84 13.98 -1.91
CA LEU A 13 20.40 12.76 -1.23
C LEU A 13 21.13 11.53 -1.80
N GLY A 14 21.46 11.52 -3.09
CA GLY A 14 22.19 10.44 -3.77
C GLY A 14 21.47 9.09 -3.83
N ASP A 15 20.23 9.02 -3.33
CA ASP A 15 19.44 7.80 -3.21
C ASP A 15 18.04 8.00 -3.81
N LEU A 16 17.66 7.09 -4.73
CA LEU A 16 16.38 7.14 -5.44
C LEU A 16 15.21 6.95 -4.47
N HIS A 17 15.35 6.02 -3.51
CA HIS A 17 14.29 5.69 -2.56
C HIS A 17 13.92 6.92 -1.74
N THR A 18 14.91 7.54 -1.10
CA THR A 18 14.71 8.70 -0.23
C THR A 18 14.15 9.89 -1.01
N CYS A 19 14.67 10.14 -2.22
CA CYS A 19 14.15 11.22 -3.08
C CYS A 19 12.67 10.98 -3.44
N LEU A 20 12.31 9.75 -3.83
CA LEU A 20 10.95 9.39 -4.18
C LEU A 20 10.01 9.52 -2.97
N MET A 21 10.39 9.03 -1.79
CA MET A 21 9.55 9.14 -0.60
C MET A 21 9.33 10.61 -0.19
N MET A 22 10.36 11.45 -0.27
CA MET A 22 10.24 12.88 0.04
C MET A 22 9.33 13.62 -0.95
N ASP A 23 9.48 13.38 -2.25
CA ASP A 23 8.65 14.03 -3.28
C ASP A 23 7.19 13.57 -3.19
N MET A 24 6.96 12.28 -2.94
CA MET A 24 5.62 11.74 -2.73
C MET A 24 4.99 12.29 -1.46
N LYS A 25 5.78 12.50 -0.39
CA LYS A 25 5.31 13.13 0.85
C LYS A 25 4.89 14.57 0.62
N ALA A 26 5.69 15.34 -0.11
CA ALA A 26 5.33 16.71 -0.49
C ALA A 26 4.05 16.73 -1.34
N CYS A 27 3.93 15.82 -2.33
CA CYS A 27 2.71 15.70 -3.13
C CYS A 27 1.48 15.34 -2.29
N GLN A 28 1.64 14.48 -1.28
CA GLN A 28 0.58 14.11 -0.36
C GLN A 28 0.08 15.33 0.44
N GLU A 29 0.99 16.18 0.90
CA GLU A 29 0.68 17.39 1.69
C GLU A 29 0.02 18.48 0.84
N ASP A 30 0.39 18.59 -0.44
CA ASP A 30 -0.09 19.64 -1.35
C ASP A 30 -1.35 19.25 -2.14
N ASP A 31 -1.38 18.06 -2.76
CA ASP A 31 -2.48 17.61 -3.62
C ASP A 31 -2.67 16.09 -3.61
N VAL A 32 -3.60 15.63 -2.77
CA VAL A 32 -3.99 14.21 -2.64
C VAL A 32 -4.56 13.63 -3.94
N ARG A 33 -5.21 14.45 -4.77
CA ARG A 33 -5.78 13.97 -6.04
C ARG A 33 -4.67 13.68 -7.04
N LEU A 34 -3.66 14.54 -7.10
CA LEU A 34 -2.46 14.30 -7.91
C LEU A 34 -1.71 13.06 -7.42
N LEU A 35 -1.57 12.87 -6.10
CA LEU A 35 -0.98 11.68 -5.51
C LEU A 35 -1.67 10.39 -6.00
N CYS A 36 -3.00 10.35 -5.93
CA CYS A 36 -3.79 9.19 -6.39
C CYS A 36 -3.59 8.92 -7.88
N TYR A 37 -3.54 9.96 -8.70
CA TYR A 37 -3.32 9.84 -10.15
C TYR A 37 -1.91 9.35 -10.51
N LEU A 38 -0.89 9.78 -9.75
CA LEU A 38 0.50 9.36 -9.96
C LEU A 38 0.78 7.94 -9.45
N THR A 39 0.08 7.51 -8.40
CA THR A 39 0.29 6.24 -7.70
C THR A 39 0.48 5.03 -8.65
N PRO A 40 -0.41 4.73 -9.61
CA PRO A 40 -0.22 3.62 -10.55
C PRO A 40 1.10 3.68 -11.33
N SER A 41 1.50 4.87 -11.76
CA SER A 41 2.73 5.06 -12.54
C SER A 41 3.96 4.86 -11.67
N ILE A 42 3.95 5.37 -10.44
CA ILE A 42 5.07 5.26 -9.50
C ILE A 42 5.31 3.80 -9.07
N TYR A 43 4.25 3.06 -8.75
CA TYR A 43 4.35 1.64 -8.42
C TYR A 43 4.82 0.78 -9.60
N SER A 44 4.44 1.15 -10.82
CA SER A 44 4.83 0.42 -12.04
C SER A 44 6.28 0.69 -12.46
N GLU A 45 6.75 1.92 -12.34
CA GLU A 45 8.10 2.33 -12.76
C GLU A 45 9.15 2.03 -11.69
N PHE A 46 8.80 2.11 -10.40
CA PHE A 46 9.72 1.88 -9.28
C PHE A 46 9.23 0.78 -8.33
N PRO A 47 8.98 -0.45 -8.81
CA PRO A 47 8.44 -1.53 -7.98
C PRO A 47 9.41 -1.93 -6.86
N ASP A 48 10.72 -1.84 -7.10
CA ASP A 48 11.73 -2.18 -6.11
C ASP A 48 11.87 -1.19 -4.98
N GLU A 49 11.49 0.07 -5.19
CA GLU A 49 11.49 1.07 -4.12
C GLU A 49 10.14 1.13 -3.40
N THR A 50 9.03 0.88 -4.10
CA THR A 50 7.68 1.04 -3.56
C THR A 50 7.11 -0.21 -2.87
N LEU A 51 7.48 -1.42 -3.33
CA LEU A 51 6.87 -2.67 -2.84
C LEU A 51 7.67 -3.34 -1.70
N ARG A 52 8.84 -2.78 -1.35
CA ARG A 52 9.70 -3.31 -0.26
C ARG A 52 9.22 -2.88 1.11
N SER A 53 8.59 -1.71 1.22
CA SER A 53 8.17 -1.10 2.48
C SER A 53 6.70 -0.68 2.41
N GLY A 54 6.01 -0.72 3.56
CA GLY A 54 4.66 -0.17 3.69
C GLY A 54 4.61 1.36 3.74
N GLU A 55 5.74 2.06 3.65
CA GLU A 55 5.83 3.52 3.82
C GLU A 55 4.98 4.30 2.81
N LEU A 56 5.16 4.03 1.50
CA LEU A 56 4.37 4.70 0.47
C LEU A 56 2.89 4.33 0.57
N LEU A 57 2.59 3.08 0.94
CA LEU A 57 1.21 2.64 1.16
C LEU A 57 0.58 3.41 2.33
N ASN A 58 1.25 3.53 3.47
CA ASN A 58 0.80 4.29 4.63
C ASN A 58 0.53 5.75 4.24
N MET A 59 1.48 6.37 3.52
CA MET A 59 1.35 7.74 3.04
C MET A 59 0.09 7.95 2.19
N ILE A 60 -0.25 6.98 1.33
CA ILE A 60 -1.47 7.02 0.53
C ILE A 60 -2.70 6.83 1.44
N VAL A 61 -2.77 5.73 2.19
CA VAL A 61 -3.98 5.40 2.96
C VAL A 61 -4.30 6.39 4.08
N ALA A 62 -3.30 7.16 4.54
CA ALA A 62 -3.46 8.21 5.55
C ALA A 62 -4.26 9.43 5.07
N VAL A 63 -4.36 9.67 3.75
CA VAL A 63 -5.02 10.88 3.21
C VAL A 63 -6.12 10.60 2.19
N ILE A 64 -6.21 9.39 1.65
CA ILE A 64 -7.25 9.08 0.66
C ILE A 64 -8.64 9.12 1.28
N ASP A 65 -9.63 9.46 0.46
CA ASP A 65 -11.04 9.26 0.77
C ASP A 65 -11.59 7.94 0.18
N SER A 66 -12.85 7.64 0.46
CA SER A 66 -13.51 6.43 -0.03
C SER A 66 -13.67 6.36 -1.57
N ALA A 67 -13.77 7.50 -2.26
CA ALA A 67 -13.90 7.53 -3.71
C ALA A 67 -12.54 7.26 -4.38
N GLN A 68 -11.48 7.87 -3.86
CA GLN A 68 -10.10 7.63 -4.26
C GLN A 68 -9.67 6.19 -3.98
N LEU A 69 -10.06 5.63 -2.83
CA LEU A 69 -9.87 4.21 -2.53
C LEU A 69 -10.52 3.33 -3.61
N GLN A 70 -11.77 3.63 -3.99
CA GLN A 70 -12.48 2.87 -5.02
C GLN A 70 -11.79 2.97 -6.38
N GLU A 71 -11.28 4.14 -6.76
CA GLU A 71 -10.50 4.32 -7.99
C GLU A 71 -9.22 3.48 -7.96
N LEU A 72 -8.47 3.49 -6.86
CA LEU A 72 -7.27 2.68 -6.69
C LEU A 72 -7.57 1.19 -6.75
N VAL A 73 -8.64 0.73 -6.09
CA VAL A 73 -9.12 -0.66 -6.19
C VAL A 73 -9.44 -1.03 -7.64
N CYS A 74 -10.08 -0.14 -8.40
CA CYS A 74 -10.32 -0.36 -9.83
C CYS A 74 -9.01 -0.47 -10.63
N HIS A 75 -8.03 0.40 -10.36
CA HIS A 75 -6.71 0.30 -11.01
C HIS A 75 -6.02 -1.03 -10.71
N VAL A 76 -6.13 -1.54 -9.48
CA VAL A 76 -5.61 -2.87 -9.11
C VAL A 76 -6.31 -3.97 -9.89
N MET A 77 -7.66 -3.98 -9.89
CA MET A 77 -8.44 -5.00 -10.58
C MET A 77 -8.23 -4.99 -12.10
N MET A 78 -7.96 -3.83 -12.71
CA MET A 78 -7.63 -3.71 -14.12
C MET A 78 -6.18 -4.16 -14.45
N GLY A 79 -5.35 -4.43 -13.43
CA GLY A 79 -3.94 -4.77 -13.60
C GLY A 79 -3.02 -3.56 -13.86
N ASN A 80 -3.52 -2.34 -13.65
CA ASN A 80 -2.77 -1.09 -13.85
C ASN A 80 -1.96 -0.68 -12.61
N LEU A 81 -2.23 -1.30 -11.46
CA LEU A 81 -1.60 -1.00 -10.18
C LEU A 81 -1.35 -2.30 -9.41
N VAL A 82 -0.12 -2.48 -8.92
CA VAL A 82 0.24 -3.57 -8.03
C VAL A 82 0.90 -2.93 -6.81
N MET A 83 0.30 -3.09 -5.63
CA MET A 83 0.77 -2.53 -4.36
C MET A 83 1.35 -3.58 -3.42
N PHE A 84 1.10 -4.87 -3.67
CA PHE A 84 1.59 -5.96 -2.82
C PHE A 84 2.32 -7.02 -3.65
N ARG A 85 3.47 -7.48 -3.16
CA ARG A 85 4.17 -8.69 -3.64
C ARG A 85 4.01 -9.82 -2.63
N LYS A 86 4.03 -11.07 -3.10
CA LYS A 86 3.91 -12.25 -2.23
C LYS A 86 4.95 -12.28 -1.11
N ASP A 87 6.14 -11.75 -1.37
CA ASP A 87 7.27 -11.79 -0.43
C ASP A 87 7.17 -10.70 0.65
N SER A 88 6.52 -9.56 0.38
CA SER A 88 6.44 -8.42 1.29
C SER A 88 5.05 -8.22 1.91
N VAL A 89 4.00 -8.80 1.34
CA VAL A 89 2.61 -8.57 1.77
C VAL A 89 2.37 -8.87 3.24
N LEU A 90 2.91 -9.98 3.76
CA LEU A 90 2.73 -10.34 5.16
C LEU A 90 3.38 -9.30 6.09
N ASN A 91 4.60 -8.85 5.77
CA ASN A 91 5.31 -7.85 6.56
C ASN A 91 4.58 -6.50 6.53
N ILE A 92 4.10 -6.07 5.36
CA ILE A 92 3.35 -4.82 5.21
C ILE A 92 2.03 -4.89 6.00
N LEU A 93 1.31 -6.02 5.93
CA LEU A 93 0.08 -6.18 6.70
C LEU A 93 0.33 -6.19 8.21
N ILE A 94 1.44 -6.80 8.68
CA ILE A 94 1.84 -6.73 10.09
C ILE A 94 2.14 -5.29 10.50
N GLN A 95 2.88 -4.53 9.68
CA GLN A 95 3.13 -3.11 9.92
C GLN A 95 1.83 -2.29 9.95
N SER A 96 0.86 -2.64 9.11
CA SER A 96 -0.43 -1.95 9.08
C SER A 96 -1.28 -2.13 10.33
N LEU A 97 -0.97 -3.10 11.21
CA LEU A 97 -1.72 -3.30 12.45
C LEU A 97 -1.59 -2.11 13.42
N ASP A 98 -0.52 -1.32 13.28
CA ASP A 98 -0.28 -0.12 14.09
C ASP A 98 -0.88 1.16 13.46
N TRP A 99 -1.52 1.05 12.28
CA TRP A 99 -2.11 2.17 11.55
C TRP A 99 -3.52 2.52 12.05
N GLU A 100 -4.03 3.68 11.66
CA GLU A 100 -5.38 4.10 12.07
C GLU A 100 -6.47 3.19 11.48
N THR A 101 -7.65 3.17 12.11
CA THR A 101 -8.78 2.32 11.72
C THR A 101 -9.12 2.39 10.22
N PHE A 102 -9.20 3.61 9.66
CA PHE A 102 -9.51 3.77 8.24
C PHE A 102 -8.35 3.31 7.34
N GLU A 103 -7.11 3.61 7.72
CA GLU A 103 -5.90 3.19 7.03
C GLU A 103 -5.81 1.66 6.93
N GLN A 104 -6.14 0.96 8.02
CA GLN A 104 -6.24 -0.50 8.05
C GLN A 104 -7.31 -1.00 7.09
N TYR A 105 -8.52 -0.44 7.14
CA TYR A 105 -9.59 -0.85 6.21
C TYR A 105 -9.20 -0.63 4.75
N CYS A 106 -8.61 0.53 4.40
CA CYS A 106 -8.09 0.81 3.07
C CYS A 106 -7.05 -0.21 2.63
N THR A 107 -6.09 -0.52 3.50
CA THR A 107 -5.04 -1.51 3.26
C THR A 107 -5.62 -2.89 2.97
N TRP A 108 -6.59 -3.32 3.78
CA TRP A 108 -7.28 -4.60 3.57
C TRP A 108 -8.10 -4.60 2.28
N GLN A 109 -8.84 -3.54 1.95
CA GLN A 109 -9.57 -3.46 0.69
C GLN A 109 -8.64 -3.51 -0.53
N LEU A 110 -7.53 -2.78 -0.49
CA LEU A 110 -6.50 -2.83 -1.54
C LEU A 110 -5.89 -4.22 -1.65
N PHE A 111 -5.55 -4.87 -0.52
CA PHE A 111 -5.05 -6.24 -0.53
C PHE A 111 -6.04 -7.22 -1.17
N LEU A 112 -7.32 -7.13 -0.81
CA LEU A 112 -8.36 -8.00 -1.34
C LEU A 112 -8.67 -7.77 -2.83
N ALA A 113 -8.35 -6.59 -3.35
CA ALA A 113 -8.41 -6.31 -4.78
C ALA A 113 -7.29 -7.06 -5.55
N HIS A 114 -6.21 -7.45 -4.88
CA HIS A 114 -5.15 -8.27 -5.47
C HIS A 114 -5.52 -9.76 -5.43
N ASN A 115 -5.11 -10.50 -6.46
CA ASN A 115 -5.27 -11.95 -6.53
C ASN A 115 -4.19 -12.70 -5.71
N VAL A 116 -4.02 -12.35 -4.43
CA VAL A 116 -3.10 -13.04 -3.51
C VAL A 116 -3.88 -14.05 -2.68
N PRO A 117 -3.47 -15.34 -2.65
CA PRO A 117 -4.18 -16.35 -1.87
C PRO A 117 -4.08 -16.06 -0.38
N LEU A 118 -5.20 -16.22 0.34
CA LEU A 118 -5.26 -15.95 1.78
C LEU A 118 -4.27 -16.79 2.59
N GLU A 119 -3.93 -18.00 2.12
CA GLU A 119 -2.90 -18.85 2.72
C GLU A 119 -1.57 -18.14 2.94
N THR A 120 -1.20 -17.20 2.06
CA THR A 120 0.06 -16.44 2.18
C THR A 120 0.08 -15.53 3.41
N ILE A 121 -1.10 -15.08 3.84
CA ILE A 121 -1.24 -14.13 4.94
C ILE A 121 -1.78 -14.76 6.23
N ILE A 122 -2.19 -16.04 6.23
CA ILE A 122 -2.64 -16.77 7.44
C ILE A 122 -1.70 -16.58 8.64
N PRO A 123 -0.35 -16.54 8.50
CA PRO A 123 0.54 -16.32 9.64
C PRO A 123 0.27 -15.03 10.42
N ILE A 124 -0.39 -14.02 9.82
CA ILE A 124 -0.76 -12.79 10.51
C ILE A 124 -1.66 -13.04 11.73
N LEU A 125 -2.43 -14.13 11.74
CA LEU A 125 -3.28 -14.51 12.87
C LEU A 125 -2.49 -14.64 14.18
N GLN A 126 -1.19 -14.97 14.12
CA GLN A 126 -0.32 -15.05 15.30
C GLN A 126 -0.03 -13.68 15.93
N HIS A 127 -0.17 -12.60 15.14
CA HIS A 127 0.05 -11.22 15.58
C HIS A 127 -1.25 -10.52 15.97
N LEU A 128 -2.42 -11.11 15.66
CA LEU A 128 -3.70 -10.50 15.95
C LEU A 128 -4.11 -10.67 17.41
N LYS A 129 -4.37 -9.54 18.07
CA LYS A 129 -4.91 -9.51 19.43
C LYS A 129 -6.35 -9.04 19.39
N TYR A 130 -7.22 -9.77 20.07
CA TYR A 130 -8.66 -9.56 20.06
C TYR A 130 -9.12 -8.11 20.33
N LYS A 131 -8.46 -7.42 21.28
CA LYS A 131 -8.82 -6.04 21.65
C LYS A 131 -8.09 -4.96 20.86
N GLU A 132 -6.95 -5.28 20.27
CA GLU A 132 -6.08 -4.27 19.64
C GLU A 132 -6.30 -4.20 18.13
N HIS A 133 -6.72 -5.30 17.47
CA HIS A 133 -6.81 -5.36 16.00
C HIS A 133 -8.22 -5.75 15.48
N PRO A 134 -9.29 -5.01 15.84
CA PRO A 134 -10.65 -5.34 15.41
C PRO A 134 -10.86 -5.27 13.89
N GLU A 135 -10.17 -4.37 13.19
CA GLU A 135 -10.29 -4.13 11.75
C GLU A 135 -9.77 -5.32 10.95
N ALA A 136 -8.53 -5.72 11.23
CA ALA A 136 -7.87 -6.86 10.60
C ALA A 136 -8.60 -8.17 10.91
N LEU A 137 -9.03 -8.39 12.17
CA LEU A 137 -9.82 -9.57 12.55
C LEU A 137 -11.15 -9.64 11.81
N SER A 138 -11.87 -8.52 11.70
CA SER A 138 -13.15 -8.46 10.99
C SER A 138 -12.99 -8.77 9.51
N CYS A 139 -11.97 -8.18 8.86
CA CYS A 139 -11.68 -8.44 7.46
C CYS A 139 -11.32 -9.90 7.22
N LEU A 140 -10.40 -10.47 8.01
CA LEU A 140 -9.99 -11.86 7.88
C LEU A 140 -11.13 -12.84 8.12
N LEU A 141 -11.96 -12.63 9.14
CA LEU A 141 -13.09 -13.52 9.43
C LEU A 141 -14.11 -13.55 8.29
N LEU A 142 -14.40 -12.40 7.68
CA LEU A 142 -15.30 -12.32 6.52
C LEU A 142 -14.75 -13.02 5.28
N GLN A 143 -13.42 -13.02 5.10
CA GLN A 143 -12.76 -13.65 3.97
C GLN A 143 -12.53 -15.15 4.18
N LEU A 144 -12.11 -15.57 5.37
CA LEU A 144 -12.01 -16.99 5.73
C LEU A 144 -13.36 -17.71 5.65
N ARG A 145 -14.47 -17.00 5.90
CA ARG A 145 -15.81 -17.55 5.68
C ARG A 145 -16.09 -17.92 4.21
N ARG A 146 -15.37 -17.31 3.26
CA ARG A 146 -15.52 -17.58 1.81
C ARG A 146 -14.59 -18.69 1.32
N GLU A 147 -13.55 -19.03 2.08
CA GLU A 147 -12.69 -20.17 1.81
C GLU A 147 -13.43 -21.48 2.10
N LYS A 148 -13.16 -22.51 1.30
CA LYS A 148 -13.81 -23.83 1.40
C LYS A 148 -12.94 -24.84 2.13
#